data_AF-A0A1I3K8H6-F1
#
_entry.id   AF-A0A1I3K8H6-F1
#
_cell.length_a   1.000
_cell.length_b   1.000
_cell.length_c   1.000
_cell.angle_alpha   90.00
_cell.angle_beta   90.00
_cell.angle_gamma   90.00
#
_symmetry.space_group_name_H-M   'P 1'
#
loop_
_entity.id
_entity.type
_entity.pdbx_description
1 polymer ?
#
loop_
_entity_poly.entity_id
_entity_poly.type
_entity_poly.pdbx_seq_one_letter_code
_entity_poly.pdbx_strand_id
1 'polypeptide(L)'
;MARKIDGISYPDKVMDILKDRTLAAVLREDCSGVQTMVNALDFLASPPKGRAIWDDHLGPKAKKPVLITGMMKKLAAQAELAERLAAKKPADLTPDERRTLDRIAMTDRDWRGMVEIETANLRNFFDRRIMDAFFTRPTFRAHHQARRLAEAKKTMGDPKKAASLLGVKDPRKLEALMLAQALGDEAGAKKAAAALVSAEKLPMTPEAAMASVRTRKPPVKKKATIDASTKKLQLCGFRNCGDPRLRELAKRTATAFATDQMSAAKGLYRQLRQLEGKSLAGNTDFDAMMRVFVDRKVISR
;
A
#
# COMPACT_ATOMS: atom_id res chain seq x y z
N MET A 1 9.23 14.00 16.34
CA MET A 1 7.84 14.19 15.85
C MET A 1 7.60 13.06 14.88
N ALA A 2 6.51 12.30 15.02
CA ALA A 2 6.34 11.12 14.17
C ALA A 2 6.37 11.48 12.67
N ARG A 3 7.17 10.74 11.90
CA ARG A 3 7.31 10.89 10.45
C ARG A 3 6.13 10.21 9.76
N LYS A 4 5.39 10.94 8.93
CA LYS A 4 4.29 10.39 8.12
C LYS A 4 4.80 10.02 6.73
N ILE A 5 4.64 8.76 6.34
CA ILE A 5 4.98 8.24 5.01
C ILE A 5 3.74 7.51 4.50
N ASP A 6 3.20 7.96 3.36
CA ASP A 6 1.98 7.42 2.75
C ASP A 6 0.80 7.28 3.74
N GLY A 7 0.62 8.27 4.61
CA GLY A 7 -0.42 8.30 5.63
C GLY A 7 -0.16 7.45 6.88
N ILE A 8 0.91 6.64 6.90
CA ILE A 8 1.32 5.83 8.05
C ILE A 8 2.34 6.61 8.88
N SER A 9 2.11 6.67 10.20
CA SER A 9 2.97 7.35 11.15
C SER A 9 4.05 6.41 11.71
N TYR A 10 5.31 6.86 11.68
CA TYR A 10 6.47 6.15 12.22
C TYR A 10 7.21 7.02 13.24
N PRO A 11 7.77 6.43 14.31
CA PRO A 11 8.68 7.16 15.19
C PRO A 11 9.94 7.59 14.42
N ASP A 12 10.37 8.84 14.61
CA ASP A 12 11.49 9.46 13.88
C ASP A 12 12.82 9.43 14.65
N LYS A 13 12.79 8.97 15.91
CA LYS A 13 13.95 8.89 16.79
C LYS A 13 14.29 7.44 17.11
N VAL A 14 15.57 7.13 17.20
CA VAL A 14 16.07 5.77 17.40
C VAL A 14 15.49 5.15 18.67
N MET A 15 15.43 5.90 19.77
CA MET A 15 14.89 5.40 21.04
C MET A 15 13.40 5.07 20.97
N ASP A 16 12.65 5.74 20.11
CA ASP A 16 11.23 5.44 19.91
C ASP A 16 11.04 4.28 18.91
N ILE A 17 11.92 4.15 17.92
CA ILE A 17 11.98 2.95 17.07
C ILE A 17 12.26 1.70 17.91
N LEU A 18 13.21 1.77 18.84
CA LEU A 18 13.61 0.61 19.66
C LEU A 18 12.49 0.11 20.58
N LYS A 19 11.45 0.90 20.84
CA LYS A 19 10.24 0.48 21.57
C LYS A 19 9.29 -0.36 20.72
N ASP A 20 9.31 -0.19 19.39
CA ASP A 20 8.55 -1.01 18.45
C ASP A 20 9.39 -2.22 18.03
N ARG A 21 9.07 -3.40 18.56
CA ARG A 21 9.81 -4.64 18.27
C ARG A 21 9.96 -4.92 16.78
N THR A 22 8.96 -4.59 15.97
CA THR A 22 8.97 -4.87 14.53
C THR A 22 9.90 -3.90 13.82
N LEU A 23 9.79 -2.60 14.12
CA LEU A 23 10.61 -1.58 13.49
C LEU A 23 12.07 -1.63 13.97
N ALA A 24 12.29 -1.99 15.24
CA ALA A 24 13.61 -2.26 15.79
C ALA A 24 14.30 -3.43 15.05
N ALA A 25 13.57 -4.50 14.73
CA ALA A 25 14.12 -5.61 13.96
C ALA A 25 14.54 -5.17 12.54
N VAL A 26 13.72 -4.34 11.88
CA VAL A 26 14.04 -3.79 10.55
C VAL A 26 15.27 -2.88 10.60
N LEU A 27 15.37 -2.01 11.61
CA LEU A 27 16.54 -1.15 11.80
C LEU A 27 17.82 -1.97 12.09
N ARG A 28 17.69 -3.05 12.88
CA ARG A 28 18.79 -3.96 13.16
C ARG A 28 19.25 -4.68 11.90
N GLU A 29 18.32 -5.19 11.09
CA GLU A 29 18.61 -5.82 9.80
C GLU A 29 19.33 -4.86 8.86
N ASP A 30 18.87 -3.60 8.79
CA ASP A 30 19.50 -2.56 7.99
C ASP A 30 20.94 -2.23 8.43
N CYS A 31 21.24 -2.38 9.72
CA CYS A 31 22.57 -2.18 10.28
C CYS A 31 23.45 -3.45 10.28
N SER A 32 22.91 -4.62 9.88
CA SER A 32 23.56 -5.92 10.05
C SER A 32 24.89 -6.06 9.31
N GLY A 33 25.11 -5.29 8.23
CA GLY A 33 26.38 -5.24 7.50
C GLY A 33 27.54 -4.63 8.30
N VAL A 34 27.28 -3.97 9.43
CA VAL A 34 28.31 -3.37 10.30
C VAL A 34 28.06 -3.77 11.75
N GLN A 35 28.79 -4.78 12.24
CA GLN A 35 28.57 -5.36 13.56
C GLN A 35 28.61 -4.33 14.71
N THR A 36 29.47 -3.31 14.61
CA THR A 36 29.54 -2.25 15.63
C THR A 36 28.27 -1.39 15.70
N MET A 37 27.52 -1.25 14.60
CA MET A 37 26.22 -0.60 14.59
C MET A 37 25.16 -1.47 15.27
N VAL A 38 25.19 -2.78 15.02
CA VAL A 38 24.31 -3.74 15.69
C VAL A 38 24.55 -3.73 17.20
N ASN A 39 25.82 -3.76 17.62
CA ASN A 39 26.21 -3.67 19.02
C ASN A 39 25.75 -2.35 19.66
N ALA A 40 25.81 -1.24 18.91
CA ALA A 40 25.33 0.05 19.39
C ALA A 40 23.79 0.09 19.55
N LEU A 41 23.04 -0.56 18.66
CA LEU A 41 21.59 -0.72 18.83
C LEU A 41 21.26 -1.59 20.04
N ASP A 42 22.01 -2.67 20.27
CA ASP A 42 21.87 -3.52 21.47
C ASP A 42 22.17 -2.74 22.74
N PHE A 43 23.24 -1.94 22.73
CA PHE A 43 23.59 -1.04 23.82
C PHE A 43 22.45 -0.06 24.11
N LEU A 44 21.88 0.59 23.09
CA LEU A 44 20.79 1.54 23.29
C LEU A 44 19.49 0.87 23.78
N ALA A 45 19.22 -0.35 23.31
CA ALA A 45 18.03 -1.11 23.71
C ALA A 45 18.13 -1.61 25.17
N SER A 46 19.34 -1.95 25.62
CA SER A 46 19.61 -2.40 26.98
C SER A 46 20.97 -1.91 27.47
N PRO A 47 21.08 -0.66 27.93
CA PRO A 47 22.35 -0.09 28.37
C PRO A 47 22.97 -0.91 29.52
N PRO A 48 24.29 -1.19 29.47
CA PRO A 48 24.98 -1.87 30.56
C PRO A 48 24.98 -1.02 31.82
N LYS A 49 25.16 -1.66 32.98
CA LYS A 49 25.18 -0.97 34.28
C LYS A 49 26.57 -1.04 34.92
N GLY A 50 27.01 0.09 35.46
CA GLY A 50 28.29 0.19 36.17
C GLY A 50 29.45 -0.29 35.30
N ARG A 51 30.38 -1.04 35.90
CA ARG A 51 31.60 -1.51 35.24
C ARG A 51 31.36 -2.41 34.03
N ALA A 52 30.19 -3.05 33.89
CA ALA A 52 29.91 -3.94 32.76
C ALA A 52 30.08 -3.26 31.39
N ILE A 53 29.92 -1.92 31.32
CA ILE A 53 30.21 -1.16 30.10
C ILE A 53 31.66 -1.34 29.61
N TRP A 54 32.61 -1.47 30.53
CA TRP A 54 34.01 -1.69 30.22
C TRP A 54 34.21 -3.06 29.58
N ASP A 55 33.81 -4.11 30.29
CA ASP A 55 34.06 -5.49 29.89
C ASP A 55 33.31 -5.87 28.61
N ASP A 56 32.10 -5.34 28.43
CA ASP A 56 31.25 -5.73 27.32
C ASP A 56 31.40 -4.81 26.10
N HIS A 57 31.77 -3.52 26.25
CA HIS A 57 31.63 -2.55 25.16
C HIS A 57 32.82 -1.61 24.89
N LEU A 58 33.57 -1.19 25.92
CA LEU A 58 34.60 -0.14 25.77
C LEU A 58 36.03 -0.63 25.91
N GLY A 59 36.25 -1.70 26.67
CA GLY A 59 37.57 -2.23 26.96
C GLY A 59 38.28 -2.80 25.74
N PRO A 60 39.61 -2.98 25.81
CA PRO A 60 40.41 -3.50 24.70
C PRO A 60 40.02 -4.91 24.27
N LYS A 61 39.36 -5.68 25.16
CA LYS A 61 38.84 -7.02 24.92
C LYS A 61 37.31 -7.07 24.97
N ALA A 62 36.64 -5.95 24.71
CA ALA A 62 35.19 -5.85 24.74
C ALA A 62 34.53 -6.90 23.85
N LYS A 63 33.53 -7.61 24.39
CA LYS A 63 32.80 -8.65 23.64
C LYS A 63 31.94 -8.08 22.52
N LYS A 64 31.40 -6.88 22.72
CA LYS A 64 30.45 -6.19 21.85
C LYS A 64 30.90 -4.75 21.66
N PRO A 65 32.04 -4.52 20.99
CA PRO A 65 32.60 -3.18 20.88
C PRO A 65 31.63 -2.22 20.18
N VAL A 66 31.58 -0.98 20.66
CA VAL A 66 30.77 0.11 20.10
C VAL A 66 31.67 1.25 19.59
N LEU A 67 31.11 2.12 18.77
CA LEU A 67 31.83 3.28 18.23
C LEU A 67 31.90 4.40 19.27
N ILE A 68 33.09 4.63 19.81
CA ILE A 68 33.32 5.61 20.88
C ILE A 68 33.84 6.96 20.37
N THR A 69 33.39 8.05 20.99
CA THR A 69 33.81 9.42 20.68
C THR A 69 35.17 9.77 21.27
N GLY A 70 35.75 10.92 20.88
CA GLY A 70 37.06 11.35 21.40
C GLY A 70 37.11 11.52 22.93
N MET A 71 36.03 12.00 23.56
CA MET A 71 35.95 12.07 25.02
C MET A 71 35.90 10.68 25.65
N MET A 72 35.08 9.78 25.08
CA MET A 72 34.96 8.41 25.57
C MET A 72 36.28 7.64 25.42
N LYS A 73 37.04 7.87 24.35
CA LYS A 73 38.40 7.33 24.18
C LYS A 73 39.35 7.73 25.29
N LYS A 74 39.29 8.98 25.77
CA LYS A 74 40.12 9.45 26.88
C LYS A 74 39.76 8.75 28.19
N LEU A 75 38.47 8.61 28.48
CA LEU A 75 37.98 7.91 29.67
C LEU A 75 38.35 6.41 29.61
N ALA A 76 38.20 5.79 28.43
CA ALA A 76 38.61 4.41 28.21
C ALA A 76 40.12 4.21 28.45
N ALA A 77 40.96 5.12 27.93
CA ALA A 77 42.40 5.06 28.17
C ALA A 77 42.78 5.22 29.66
N GLN A 78 42.04 6.06 30.40
CA GLN A 78 42.22 6.18 31.86
C GLN A 78 41.84 4.90 32.59
N ALA A 79 40.70 4.30 32.23
CA ALA A 79 40.26 3.03 32.81
C ALA A 79 41.25 1.89 32.52
N GLU A 80 41.78 1.80 31.30
CA GLU A 80 42.80 0.81 30.92
C GLU A 80 44.09 0.99 31.72
N LEU A 81 44.56 2.23 31.87
CA LEU A 81 45.73 2.53 32.70
C LEU A 81 45.48 2.16 34.16
N ALA A 82 44.29 2.46 34.69
CA ALA A 82 43.90 2.09 36.06
C ALA A 82 43.93 0.58 36.26
N GLU A 83 43.35 -0.21 35.35
CA GLU A 83 43.38 -1.68 35.42
C GLU A 83 44.79 -2.24 35.33
N ARG A 84 45.62 -1.68 34.44
CA ARG A 84 47.01 -2.10 34.29
C ARG A 84 47.83 -1.86 35.56
N LEU A 85 47.63 -0.71 36.22
CA LEU A 85 48.29 -0.39 37.48
C LEU A 85 47.74 -1.25 38.64
N ALA A 86 46.43 -1.47 38.70
CA ALA A 86 45.78 -2.29 39.71
C ALA A 86 46.15 -3.79 39.62
N ALA A 87 46.55 -4.27 38.44
CA ALA A 87 47.02 -5.64 38.25
C ALA A 87 48.42 -5.91 38.82
N LYS A 88 49.21 -4.86 39.10
CA LYS A 88 50.51 -5.00 39.78
C LYS A 88 50.31 -5.31 41.26
N LYS A 89 51.25 -6.04 41.88
CA LYS A 89 51.20 -6.22 43.34
C LYS A 89 51.46 -4.87 44.02
N PRO A 90 50.86 -4.61 45.20
CA PRO A 90 51.03 -3.33 45.89
C PRO A 90 52.49 -2.95 46.19
N ALA A 91 53.37 -3.94 46.39
CA ALA A 91 54.80 -3.75 46.64
C ALA A 91 55.59 -3.36 45.37
N ASP A 92 55.04 -3.65 44.18
CA ASP A 92 55.69 -3.42 42.89
C ASP A 92 55.31 -2.05 42.27
N LEU A 93 54.39 -1.31 42.90
CA LEU A 93 53.96 0.01 42.48
C LEU A 93 54.91 1.09 43.00
N THR A 94 55.43 1.93 42.10
CA THR A 94 56.18 3.11 42.51
C THR A 94 55.27 4.14 43.22
N PRO A 95 55.81 5.07 44.03
CA PRO A 95 55.01 6.13 44.63
C PRO A 95 54.21 6.96 43.62
N ASP A 96 54.74 7.19 42.42
CA ASP A 96 54.07 7.92 41.35
C ASP A 96 52.96 7.12 40.68
N GLU A 97 53.18 5.81 40.50
CA GLU A 97 52.15 4.90 39.98
C GLU A 97 50.99 4.76 40.96
N ARG A 98 51.28 4.67 42.27
CA ARG A 98 50.25 4.64 43.31
C ARG A 98 49.43 5.92 43.33
N ARG A 99 50.09 7.09 43.35
CA ARG A 99 49.40 8.39 43.26
C ARG A 99 48.57 8.54 41.99
N THR A 100 49.08 8.01 40.87
CA THR A 100 48.35 8.01 39.61
C THR A 100 47.12 7.14 39.68
N LEU A 101 47.24 5.91 40.20
CA LEU A 101 46.14 4.98 40.38
C LEU A 101 45.05 5.58 41.27
N ASP A 102 45.41 6.16 42.42
CA ASP A 102 44.45 6.81 43.34
C ASP A 102 43.68 7.95 42.66
N ARG A 103 44.31 8.66 41.72
CA ARG A 103 43.69 9.75 40.96
C ARG A 103 42.77 9.29 39.83
N ILE A 104 43.05 8.14 39.22
CA ILE A 104 42.35 7.67 38.00
C ILE A 104 41.49 6.42 38.23
N ALA A 105 41.46 5.88 39.45
CA ALA A 105 40.61 4.75 39.80
C ALA A 105 39.14 5.11 39.56
N MET A 106 38.47 4.31 38.74
CA MET A 106 37.08 4.54 38.36
C MET A 106 36.13 4.12 39.48
N THR A 107 35.24 5.04 39.89
CA THR A 107 34.17 4.77 40.84
C THR A 107 32.88 4.30 40.13
N ASP A 108 31.91 3.79 40.89
CA ASP A 108 30.57 3.47 40.35
C ASP A 108 29.86 4.68 39.75
N ARG A 109 30.19 5.90 40.22
CA ARG A 109 29.67 7.13 39.63
C ARG A 109 30.30 7.38 38.26
N ASP A 110 31.59 7.17 38.11
CA ASP A 110 32.31 7.36 36.85
C ASP A 110 31.81 6.38 35.79
N TRP A 111 31.63 5.11 36.16
CA TRP A 111 31.08 4.09 35.27
C TRP A 111 29.67 4.43 34.80
N ARG A 112 28.78 4.90 35.71
CA ARG A 112 27.45 5.37 35.33
C ARG A 112 27.52 6.57 34.39
N GLY A 113 28.40 7.53 34.67
CA GLY A 113 28.65 8.67 33.79
C GLY A 113 29.09 8.25 32.39
N MET A 114 29.94 7.23 32.27
CA MET A 114 30.35 6.69 30.97
C MET A 114 29.16 6.07 30.21
N VAL A 115 28.29 5.32 30.89
CA VAL A 115 27.05 4.77 30.28
C VAL A 115 26.16 5.89 29.76
N GLU A 116 25.94 6.94 30.56
CA GLU A 116 25.09 8.07 30.18
C GLU A 116 25.65 8.84 28.98
N ILE A 117 26.96 9.14 29.00
CA ILE A 117 27.65 9.83 27.90
C ILE A 117 27.58 8.98 26.63
N GLU A 118 27.85 7.68 26.72
CA GLU A 118 27.85 6.82 25.53
C GLU A 118 26.44 6.58 24.99
N THR A 119 25.44 6.43 25.85
CA THR A 119 24.02 6.39 25.45
C THR A 119 23.65 7.66 24.68
N ALA A 120 24.04 8.83 25.18
CA ALA A 120 23.79 10.10 24.50
C ALA A 120 24.52 10.20 23.16
N ASN A 121 25.78 9.76 23.10
CA ASN A 121 26.59 9.75 21.87
C ASN A 121 25.96 8.88 20.79
N LEU A 122 25.65 7.62 21.13
CA LEU A 122 25.07 6.65 20.20
C LEU A 122 23.69 7.11 19.73
N ARG A 123 22.83 7.58 20.66
CA ARG A 123 21.53 8.15 20.31
C ARG A 123 21.67 9.27 19.29
N ASN A 124 22.54 10.25 19.57
CA ASN A 124 22.77 11.39 18.68
C ASN A 124 23.34 10.97 17.34
N PHE A 125 24.22 9.97 17.32
CA PHE A 125 24.77 9.41 16.09
C PHE A 125 23.67 8.82 15.21
N PHE A 126 22.83 7.93 15.76
CA PHE A 126 21.72 7.34 15.00
C PHE A 126 20.74 8.41 14.54
N ASP A 127 20.26 9.25 15.46
CA ASP A 127 19.25 10.28 15.18
C ASP A 127 19.69 11.26 14.09
N ARG A 128 20.98 11.61 14.02
CA ARG A 128 21.50 12.59 13.05
C ARG A 128 22.06 12.00 11.78
N ARG A 129 22.63 10.78 11.82
CA ARG A 129 23.38 10.22 10.68
C ARG A 129 22.72 9.03 10.02
N ILE A 130 21.85 8.32 10.74
CA ILE A 130 21.26 7.07 10.25
C ILE A 130 19.76 7.25 9.98
N MET A 131 19.04 7.88 10.90
CA MET A 131 17.57 7.91 10.90
C MET A 131 16.97 8.49 9.61
N ASP A 132 17.51 9.59 9.09
CA ASP A 132 16.99 10.18 7.85
C ASP A 132 17.14 9.26 6.64
N ALA A 133 18.30 8.60 6.53
CA ALA A 133 18.59 7.67 5.45
C ALA A 133 17.79 6.36 5.59
N PHE A 134 17.62 5.85 6.82
CA PHE A 134 16.92 4.60 7.12
C PHE A 134 15.55 4.52 6.43
N PHE A 135 14.73 5.58 6.49
CA PHE A 135 13.41 5.62 5.88
C PHE A 135 13.40 5.56 4.34
N THR A 136 14.57 5.69 3.71
CA THR A 136 14.72 5.60 2.25
C THR A 136 15.39 4.29 1.81
N ARG A 137 15.93 3.50 2.75
CA ARG A 137 16.65 2.26 2.47
C ARG A 137 15.71 1.11 2.06
N PRO A 138 16.20 0.12 1.29
CA PRO A 138 15.37 -0.98 0.78
C PRO A 138 14.68 -1.80 1.87
N THR A 139 15.38 -2.07 2.98
CA THR A 139 14.89 -2.79 4.17
C THR A 139 13.63 -2.14 4.74
N PHE A 140 13.68 -0.84 5.03
CA PHE A 140 12.51 -0.09 5.49
C PHE A 140 11.42 -0.03 4.42
N ARG A 141 11.76 0.19 3.15
CA ARG A 141 10.77 0.25 2.06
C ARG A 141 9.97 -1.05 1.94
N ALA A 142 10.62 -2.21 2.05
CA ALA A 142 9.96 -3.50 2.03
C ALA A 142 8.99 -3.66 3.21
N HIS A 143 9.43 -3.31 4.43
CA HIS A 143 8.57 -3.30 5.61
C HIS A 143 7.37 -2.34 5.45
N HIS A 144 7.63 -1.12 4.96
CA HIS A 144 6.62 -0.10 4.72
C HIS A 144 5.58 -0.58 3.71
N GLN A 145 5.99 -1.19 2.60
CA GLN A 145 5.10 -1.75 1.61
C GLN A 145 4.23 -2.88 2.18
N ALA A 146 4.80 -3.78 2.97
CA ALA A 146 4.04 -4.83 3.65
C ALA A 146 2.99 -4.25 4.61
N ARG A 147 3.36 -3.21 5.37
CA ARG A 147 2.44 -2.52 6.29
C ARG A 147 1.33 -1.77 5.54
N ARG A 148 1.65 -1.10 4.42
CA ARG A 148 0.65 -0.47 3.53
C ARG A 148 -0.35 -1.49 3.00
N LEU A 149 0.13 -2.65 2.54
CA LEU A 149 -0.73 -3.73 2.06
C LEU A 149 -1.65 -4.27 3.17
N ALA A 150 -1.11 -4.48 4.37
CA ALA A 150 -1.89 -4.93 5.51
C ALA A 150 -2.98 -3.91 5.91
N GLU A 151 -2.67 -2.61 5.85
CA GLU A 151 -3.64 -1.57 6.16
C GLU A 151 -4.72 -1.43 5.07
N ALA A 152 -4.31 -1.49 3.79
CA ALA A 152 -5.24 -1.52 2.67
C ALA A 152 -6.19 -2.71 2.74
N LYS A 153 -5.72 -3.90 3.16
CA LYS A 153 -6.57 -5.08 3.37
C LYS A 153 -7.66 -4.86 4.43
N LYS A 154 -7.41 -4.02 5.44
CA LYS A 154 -8.42 -3.71 6.46
C LYS A 154 -9.47 -2.72 5.95
N THR A 155 -9.08 -1.78 5.10
CA THR A 155 -9.95 -0.69 4.64
C THR A 155 -10.70 -0.97 3.34
N MET A 156 -10.19 -1.89 2.50
CA MET A 156 -10.78 -2.20 1.20
C MET A 156 -12.23 -2.71 1.27
N GLY A 157 -12.64 -3.27 2.41
CA GLY A 157 -13.97 -3.86 2.60
C GLY A 157 -14.04 -5.33 2.18
N ASP A 158 -15.26 -5.88 2.10
CA ASP A 158 -15.49 -7.30 1.84
C ASP A 158 -15.56 -7.59 0.32
N PRO A 159 -14.62 -8.38 -0.25
CA PRO A 159 -14.63 -8.74 -1.66
C PRO A 159 -15.87 -9.51 -2.10
N LYS A 160 -16.51 -10.29 -1.22
CA LYS A 160 -17.72 -11.05 -1.57
C LYS A 160 -18.89 -10.12 -1.84
N LYS A 161 -19.05 -9.07 -1.03
CA LYS A 161 -20.10 -8.05 -1.23
C LYS A 161 -19.85 -7.28 -2.52
N ALA A 162 -18.61 -6.89 -2.79
CA ALA A 162 -18.25 -6.23 -4.04
C ALA A 162 -18.51 -7.13 -5.27
N ALA A 163 -18.20 -8.42 -5.16
CA ALA A 163 -18.45 -9.40 -6.23
C ALA A 163 -19.93 -9.54 -6.54
N SER A 164 -20.78 -9.64 -5.51
CA SER A 164 -22.23 -9.69 -5.67
C SER A 164 -22.78 -8.41 -6.33
N LEU A 165 -22.26 -7.23 -5.98
CA LEU A 165 -22.69 -5.96 -6.58
C LEU A 165 -22.34 -5.85 -8.07
N LEU A 166 -21.21 -6.43 -8.47
CA LEU A 166 -20.69 -6.37 -9.83
C LEU A 166 -21.11 -7.56 -10.69
N GLY A 167 -21.73 -8.59 -10.11
CA GLY A 167 -22.04 -9.85 -10.80
C GLY A 167 -20.81 -10.70 -11.12
N VAL A 168 -19.72 -10.54 -10.37
CA VAL A 168 -18.48 -11.31 -10.53
C VAL A 168 -18.60 -12.64 -9.81
N LYS A 169 -18.26 -13.75 -10.48
CA LYS A 169 -18.42 -15.10 -9.91
C LYS A 169 -17.33 -15.44 -8.89
N ASP A 170 -16.10 -14.97 -9.11
CA ASP A 170 -14.96 -15.22 -8.23
C ASP A 170 -14.53 -13.94 -7.50
N PRO A 171 -14.82 -13.81 -6.19
CA PRO A 171 -14.41 -12.65 -5.39
C PRO A 171 -12.90 -12.40 -5.35
N ARG A 172 -12.06 -13.43 -5.56
CA ARG A 172 -10.60 -13.28 -5.54
C ARG A 172 -10.10 -12.39 -6.68
N LYS A 173 -10.79 -12.39 -7.81
CA LYS A 173 -10.44 -11.55 -8.98
C LYS A 173 -10.67 -10.06 -8.73
N LEU A 174 -11.51 -9.73 -7.74
CA LEU A 174 -11.77 -8.36 -7.31
C LEU A 174 -10.76 -7.83 -6.30
N GLU A 175 -10.04 -8.72 -5.61
CA GLU A 175 -9.14 -8.34 -4.53
C GLU A 175 -8.03 -7.40 -5.04
N ALA A 176 -7.46 -7.66 -6.21
CA ALA A 176 -6.43 -6.81 -6.81
C ALA A 176 -6.94 -5.38 -7.11
N LEU A 177 -8.17 -5.26 -7.63
CA LEU A 177 -8.79 -3.95 -7.89
C LEU A 177 -9.08 -3.21 -6.58
N MET A 178 -9.66 -3.91 -5.60
CA MET A 178 -10.00 -3.35 -4.30
C MET A 178 -8.76 -2.89 -3.53
N LEU A 179 -7.68 -3.68 -3.56
CA LEU A 179 -6.40 -3.32 -2.97
C LEU A 179 -5.76 -2.11 -3.64
N ALA A 180 -5.74 -2.06 -4.98
CA ALA A 180 -5.19 -0.91 -5.70
C ALA A 180 -5.95 0.38 -5.38
N GLN A 181 -7.28 0.31 -5.27
CA GLN A 181 -8.10 1.45 -4.84
C GLN A 181 -7.84 1.86 -3.40
N ALA A 182 -7.74 0.90 -2.47
CA ALA A 182 -7.43 1.18 -1.06
C ALA A 182 -6.02 1.77 -0.87
N LEU A 183 -5.07 1.41 -1.75
CA LEU A 183 -3.72 1.96 -1.77
C LEU A 183 -3.61 3.32 -2.47
N GLY A 184 -4.65 3.78 -3.15
CA GLY A 184 -4.61 5.00 -3.97
C GLY A 184 -3.82 4.86 -5.28
N ASP A 185 -3.55 3.63 -5.73
CA ASP A 185 -2.87 3.34 -7.00
C ASP A 185 -3.88 3.35 -8.16
N GLU A 186 -4.12 4.54 -8.74
CA GLU A 186 -5.08 4.69 -9.84
C GLU A 186 -4.69 3.91 -11.10
N ALA A 187 -3.39 3.84 -11.42
CA ALA A 187 -2.91 3.16 -12.61
C ALA A 187 -3.07 1.63 -12.48
N GLY A 188 -2.69 1.08 -11.33
CA GLY A 188 -2.92 -0.32 -10.99
C GLY A 188 -4.41 -0.65 -10.92
N ALA A 189 -5.23 0.24 -10.37
CA ALA A 189 -6.69 0.04 -10.31
C ALA A 189 -7.31 0.01 -11.71
N LYS A 190 -6.93 0.90 -12.62
CA LYS A 190 -7.40 0.87 -14.03
C LYS A 190 -7.01 -0.42 -14.73
N LYS A 191 -5.76 -0.86 -14.58
CA LYS A 191 -5.26 -2.12 -15.16
C LYS A 191 -6.02 -3.33 -14.60
N ALA A 192 -6.22 -3.39 -13.29
CA ALA A 192 -6.96 -4.45 -12.62
C ALA A 192 -8.45 -4.46 -13.03
N ALA A 193 -9.07 -3.29 -13.16
CA ALA A 193 -10.45 -3.17 -13.63
C ALA A 193 -10.63 -3.63 -15.08
N ALA A 194 -9.70 -3.27 -15.98
CA ALA A 194 -9.72 -3.72 -17.36
C ALA A 194 -9.58 -5.25 -17.47
N ALA A 195 -8.65 -5.82 -16.70
CA ALA A 195 -8.49 -7.28 -16.61
C ALA A 195 -9.74 -7.97 -16.07
N LEU A 196 -10.37 -7.41 -15.02
CA LEU A 196 -11.60 -7.95 -14.43
C LEU A 196 -12.77 -7.93 -15.43
N VAL A 197 -13.02 -6.78 -16.07
CA VAL A 197 -14.11 -6.62 -17.05
C VAL A 197 -13.93 -7.59 -18.22
N SER A 198 -12.71 -7.74 -18.72
CA SER A 198 -12.40 -8.66 -19.82
C SER A 198 -12.57 -10.13 -19.41
N ALA A 199 -12.03 -10.53 -18.26
CA ALA A 199 -12.04 -11.92 -17.80
C ALA A 199 -13.45 -12.41 -17.42
N GLU A 200 -14.28 -11.55 -16.80
CA GLU A 200 -15.63 -11.90 -16.38
C GLU A 200 -16.71 -11.47 -17.39
N LYS A 201 -16.31 -10.87 -18.53
CA LYS A 201 -17.20 -10.35 -19.58
C LYS A 201 -18.30 -9.44 -19.03
N LEU A 202 -17.93 -8.54 -18.13
CA LEU A 202 -18.88 -7.65 -17.46
C LEU A 202 -19.47 -6.64 -18.45
N PRO A 203 -20.79 -6.36 -18.41
CA PRO A 203 -21.44 -5.40 -19.29
C PRO A 203 -21.25 -3.94 -18.79
N MET A 204 -20.01 -3.55 -18.53
CA MET A 204 -19.65 -2.21 -18.03
C MET A 204 -18.22 -1.83 -18.43
N THR A 205 -17.88 -0.53 -18.37
CA THR A 205 -16.50 -0.08 -18.61
C THR A 205 -15.63 -0.28 -17.36
N PRO A 206 -14.29 -0.33 -17.50
CA PRO A 206 -13.38 -0.40 -16.36
C PRO A 206 -13.59 0.74 -15.35
N GLU A 207 -13.90 1.95 -15.83
CA GLU A 207 -14.17 3.12 -14.98
C GLU A 207 -15.47 2.95 -14.19
N ALA A 208 -16.51 2.38 -14.81
CA ALA A 208 -17.77 2.08 -14.13
C ALA A 208 -17.57 1.01 -13.06
N ALA A 209 -16.79 -0.04 -13.35
CA ALA A 209 -16.43 -1.06 -12.36
C ALA A 209 -15.67 -0.45 -11.18
N MET A 210 -14.66 0.39 -11.46
CA MET A 210 -13.92 1.13 -10.43
C MET A 210 -14.85 2.00 -9.58
N ALA A 211 -15.73 2.78 -10.20
CA ALA A 211 -16.66 3.65 -9.50
C ALA A 211 -17.63 2.86 -8.62
N SER A 212 -18.10 1.70 -9.08
CA SER A 212 -18.96 0.80 -8.32
C SER A 212 -18.28 0.20 -7.09
N VAL A 213 -17.03 -0.24 -7.22
CA VAL A 213 -16.25 -0.70 -6.05
C VAL A 213 -16.07 0.43 -5.05
N ARG A 214 -15.66 1.62 -5.53
CA ARG A 214 -15.37 2.78 -4.69
C ARG A 214 -16.61 3.31 -3.94
N THR A 215 -17.75 3.39 -4.63
CA THR A 215 -19.00 3.93 -4.08
C THR A 215 -19.85 2.87 -3.39
N ARG A 216 -19.49 1.58 -3.53
CA ARG A 216 -20.28 0.41 -3.11
C ARG A 216 -21.70 0.44 -3.66
N LYS A 217 -21.89 1.03 -4.85
CA LYS A 217 -23.17 1.12 -5.54
C LYS A 217 -23.15 0.26 -6.79
N PRO A 218 -24.30 -0.31 -7.18
CA PRO A 218 -24.41 -1.02 -8.43
C PRO A 218 -24.03 -0.10 -9.61
N PRO A 219 -23.43 -0.65 -10.67
CA PRO A 219 -23.02 0.13 -11.82
C PRO A 219 -24.22 0.83 -12.44
N VAL A 220 -24.08 2.13 -12.69
CA VAL A 220 -25.09 2.90 -13.43
C VAL A 220 -25.09 2.35 -14.86
N LYS A 221 -26.06 1.50 -15.21
CA LYS A 221 -26.29 1.11 -16.60
C LYS A 221 -26.53 2.40 -17.38
N LYS A 222 -25.69 2.72 -18.37
CA LYS A 222 -25.96 3.84 -19.28
C LYS A 222 -27.35 3.59 -19.87
N LYS A 223 -28.28 4.53 -19.68
CA LYS A 223 -29.59 4.46 -20.33
C LYS A 223 -29.33 4.47 -21.83
N ALA A 224 -29.73 3.42 -22.52
CA ALA A 224 -29.62 3.38 -23.97
C ALA A 224 -30.37 4.60 -24.55
N THR A 225 -29.71 5.32 -25.46
CA THR A 225 -30.36 6.42 -26.16
C THR A 225 -31.10 5.84 -27.36
N ILE A 226 -32.37 6.18 -27.50
CA ILE A 226 -33.26 5.62 -28.53
C ILE A 226 -33.66 6.71 -29.49
N ASP A 227 -33.23 6.58 -30.74
CA ASP A 227 -33.53 7.51 -31.84
C ASP A 227 -34.34 6.79 -32.92
N ALA A 228 -35.67 6.87 -32.79
CA ALA A 228 -36.64 6.36 -33.76
C ALA A 228 -37.09 7.46 -34.75
N SER A 229 -36.19 8.36 -35.13
CA SER A 229 -36.49 9.37 -36.15
C SER A 229 -36.76 8.73 -37.52
N THR A 230 -37.54 9.43 -38.35
CA THR A 230 -37.91 8.99 -39.70
C THR A 230 -36.69 8.59 -40.53
N LYS A 231 -35.62 9.39 -40.47
CA LYS A 231 -34.35 9.13 -41.17
C LYS A 231 -33.69 7.83 -40.71
N LYS A 232 -33.69 7.54 -39.41
CA LYS A 232 -33.08 6.34 -38.85
C LYS A 232 -33.87 5.08 -39.19
N LEU A 233 -35.20 5.16 -39.15
CA LEU A 233 -36.06 4.03 -39.52
C LEU A 233 -36.00 3.74 -41.03
N GLN A 234 -35.91 4.77 -41.88
CA GLN A 234 -35.68 4.57 -43.32
C GLN A 234 -34.37 3.81 -43.58
N LEU A 235 -33.29 4.13 -42.85
CA LEU A 235 -32.01 3.41 -42.93
C LEU A 235 -32.07 1.96 -42.42
N CYS A 236 -33.08 1.64 -41.61
CA CYS A 236 -33.36 0.28 -41.16
C CYS A 236 -34.28 -0.49 -42.14
N GLY A 237 -34.69 0.13 -43.25
CA GLY A 237 -35.50 -0.52 -44.29
C GLY A 237 -37.02 -0.37 -44.11
N PHE A 238 -37.47 0.52 -43.22
CA PHE A 238 -38.88 0.90 -43.13
C PHE A 238 -39.25 1.90 -44.23
N ARG A 239 -40.43 1.72 -44.82
CA ARG A 239 -41.03 2.55 -45.87
C ARG A 239 -42.09 3.48 -45.28
N ASN A 240 -42.88 3.03 -44.31
CA ASN A 240 -43.96 3.82 -43.73
C ASN A 240 -43.52 4.68 -42.52
N CYS A 241 -42.34 5.30 -42.62
CA CYS A 241 -41.75 6.08 -41.53
C CYS A 241 -42.47 7.41 -41.22
N GLY A 242 -43.43 7.81 -42.06
CA GLY A 242 -44.31 8.96 -41.82
C GLY A 242 -45.39 8.70 -40.78
N ASP A 243 -45.77 7.44 -40.58
CA ASP A 243 -46.81 7.05 -39.62
C ASP A 243 -46.32 7.23 -38.16
N PRO A 244 -46.99 8.09 -37.35
CA PRO A 244 -46.67 8.24 -35.93
C PRO A 244 -46.77 6.94 -35.13
N ARG A 245 -47.72 6.05 -35.47
CA ARG A 245 -47.94 4.78 -34.76
C ARG A 245 -46.77 3.83 -34.98
N LEU A 246 -46.24 3.78 -36.20
CA LEU A 246 -45.06 2.98 -36.53
C LEU A 246 -43.83 3.47 -35.76
N ARG A 247 -43.60 4.79 -35.75
CA ARG A 247 -42.46 5.38 -35.02
C ARG A 247 -42.53 5.10 -33.53
N GLU A 248 -43.70 5.22 -32.93
CA GLU A 248 -43.90 4.94 -31.50
C GLU A 248 -43.69 3.44 -31.20
N LEU A 249 -44.20 2.54 -32.05
CA LEU A 249 -43.96 1.10 -31.88
C LEU A 249 -42.48 0.73 -32.07
N ALA A 250 -41.78 1.35 -33.03
CA ALA A 250 -40.35 1.14 -33.23
C ALA A 250 -39.56 1.62 -32.01
N LYS A 251 -39.90 2.79 -31.46
CA LYS A 251 -39.33 3.32 -30.23
C LYS A 251 -39.58 2.38 -29.04
N ARG A 252 -40.82 1.92 -28.84
CA ARG A 252 -41.16 0.99 -27.76
C ARG A 252 -40.46 -0.37 -27.90
N THR A 253 -40.35 -0.88 -29.12
CA THR A 253 -39.60 -2.12 -29.42
C THR A 253 -38.12 -1.94 -29.07
N ALA A 254 -37.51 -0.85 -29.53
CA ALA A 254 -36.13 -0.51 -29.23
C ALA A 254 -35.89 -0.32 -27.72
N THR A 255 -36.85 0.29 -27.00
CA THR A 255 -36.81 0.44 -25.54
C THR A 255 -36.85 -0.91 -24.85
N ALA A 256 -37.83 -1.75 -25.18
CA ALA A 256 -37.98 -3.07 -24.60
C ALA A 256 -36.73 -3.94 -24.86
N PHE A 257 -36.14 -3.85 -26.05
CA PHE A 257 -34.89 -4.55 -26.36
C PHE A 257 -33.69 -3.98 -25.58
N ALA A 258 -33.61 -2.67 -25.41
CA ALA A 258 -32.54 -2.02 -24.66
C ALA A 258 -32.63 -2.25 -23.13
N THR A 259 -33.81 -2.57 -22.61
CA THR A 259 -34.05 -2.88 -21.19
C THR A 259 -34.15 -4.38 -20.89
N ASP A 260 -33.69 -5.24 -21.82
CA ASP A 260 -33.71 -6.71 -21.72
C ASP A 260 -35.10 -7.34 -21.57
N GLN A 261 -36.17 -6.64 -21.95
CA GLN A 261 -37.56 -7.14 -21.95
C GLN A 261 -37.87 -7.88 -23.27
N MET A 262 -37.18 -8.99 -23.52
CA MET A 262 -37.19 -9.70 -24.81
C MET A 262 -38.58 -10.19 -25.26
N SER A 263 -39.42 -10.66 -24.33
CA SER A 263 -40.78 -11.10 -24.66
C SER A 263 -41.65 -9.94 -25.17
N ALA A 264 -41.59 -8.80 -24.48
CA ALA A 264 -42.29 -7.59 -24.88
C ALA A 264 -41.75 -7.05 -26.21
N ALA A 265 -40.43 -7.03 -26.40
CA ALA A 265 -39.80 -6.58 -27.65
C ALA A 265 -40.24 -7.43 -28.85
N LYS A 266 -40.27 -8.77 -28.72
CA LYS A 266 -40.75 -9.68 -29.77
C LYS A 266 -42.25 -9.50 -30.05
N GLY A 267 -43.07 -9.21 -29.03
CA GLY A 267 -44.48 -8.90 -29.21
C GLY A 267 -44.71 -7.60 -29.98
N LEU A 268 -44.02 -6.54 -29.58
CA LEU A 268 -44.08 -5.22 -30.23
C LEU A 268 -43.54 -5.26 -31.66
N TYR A 269 -42.49 -6.03 -31.92
CA TYR A 269 -41.95 -6.19 -33.27
C TYR A 269 -42.92 -6.90 -34.22
N ARG A 270 -43.71 -7.86 -33.74
CA ARG A 270 -44.76 -8.50 -34.54
C ARG A 270 -45.82 -7.49 -34.97
N GLN A 271 -46.24 -6.60 -34.07
CA GLN A 271 -47.16 -5.50 -34.39
C GLN A 271 -46.54 -4.51 -35.37
N LEU A 272 -45.24 -4.20 -35.18
CA LEU A 272 -44.48 -3.33 -36.07
C LEU A 272 -44.41 -3.88 -37.51
N ARG A 273 -44.18 -5.20 -37.66
CA ARG A 273 -44.19 -5.87 -38.98
C ARG A 273 -45.57 -5.84 -39.64
N GLN A 274 -46.64 -6.00 -38.88
CA GLN A 274 -48.01 -5.95 -39.41
C GLN A 274 -48.37 -4.57 -39.97
N LEU A 275 -47.93 -3.49 -39.32
CA LEU A 275 -48.18 -2.11 -39.78
C LEU A 275 -47.34 -1.71 -40.99
N GLU A 276 -46.16 -2.29 -41.13
CA GLU A 276 -45.21 -1.96 -42.19
C GLU A 276 -45.49 -2.74 -43.50
N GLY A 277 -45.98 -3.98 -43.41
CA GLY A 277 -46.32 -4.81 -44.57
C GLY A 277 -45.10 -5.31 -45.35
N LYS A 278 -45.15 -5.27 -46.69
CA LYS A 278 -44.08 -5.79 -47.58
C LYS A 278 -42.92 -4.79 -47.75
N SER A 279 -42.11 -4.62 -46.70
CA SER A 279 -40.84 -3.89 -46.78
C SER A 279 -39.65 -4.76 -46.37
N LEU A 280 -38.43 -4.23 -46.56
CA LEU A 280 -37.21 -4.91 -46.10
C LEU A 280 -37.29 -5.14 -44.58
N ALA A 281 -37.75 -4.14 -43.84
CA ALA A 281 -37.97 -4.28 -42.40
C ALA A 281 -39.12 -5.22 -42.03
N GLY A 282 -40.18 -5.25 -42.84
CA GLY A 282 -41.31 -6.16 -42.69
C GLY A 282 -41.00 -7.63 -42.99
N ASN A 283 -39.91 -7.90 -43.72
CA ASN A 283 -39.45 -9.26 -44.08
C ASN A 283 -38.24 -9.74 -43.27
N THR A 284 -37.65 -8.88 -42.43
CA THR A 284 -36.52 -9.24 -41.58
C THR A 284 -37.04 -9.94 -40.31
N ASP A 285 -36.29 -10.91 -39.78
CA ASP A 285 -36.59 -11.49 -38.48
C ASP A 285 -36.23 -10.54 -37.33
N PHE A 286 -36.68 -10.87 -36.11
CA PHE A 286 -36.47 -10.00 -34.96
C PHE A 286 -34.98 -9.78 -34.64
N ASP A 287 -34.18 -10.83 -34.64
CA ASP A 287 -32.79 -10.76 -34.20
C ASP A 287 -31.93 -9.99 -35.21
N ALA A 288 -32.17 -10.22 -36.51
CA ALA A 288 -31.56 -9.45 -37.58
C ALA A 288 -31.98 -7.97 -37.53
N MET A 289 -33.25 -7.67 -37.26
CA MET A 289 -33.70 -6.28 -37.16
C MET A 289 -33.10 -5.56 -35.95
N MET A 290 -32.97 -6.22 -34.80
CA MET A 290 -32.33 -5.61 -33.63
C MET A 290 -30.84 -5.33 -33.86
N ARG A 291 -30.14 -6.15 -34.65
CA ARG A 291 -28.77 -5.83 -35.10
C ARG A 291 -28.75 -4.58 -35.96
N VAL A 292 -29.66 -4.47 -36.93
CA VAL A 292 -29.80 -3.27 -37.77
C VAL A 292 -30.10 -2.02 -36.92
N PHE A 293 -30.92 -2.14 -35.87
CA PHE A 293 -31.21 -1.03 -34.96
C PHE A 293 -29.96 -0.55 -34.21
N VAL A 294 -29.07 -1.46 -33.83
CA VAL A 294 -27.78 -1.13 -33.21
C VAL A 294 -26.85 -0.50 -34.25
N ASP A 295 -26.68 -1.14 -35.41
CA ASP A 295 -25.76 -0.70 -36.47
C ASP A 295 -26.12 0.70 -37.02
N ARG A 296 -27.42 0.98 -37.16
CA ARG A 296 -27.92 2.29 -37.62
C ARG A 296 -28.05 3.31 -36.50
N LYS A 297 -27.67 2.97 -35.26
CA LYS A 297 -27.74 3.81 -34.07
C LYS A 297 -29.16 4.26 -33.73
N VAL A 298 -30.17 3.43 -34.00
CA VAL A 298 -31.50 3.56 -33.39
C VAL A 298 -31.40 3.25 -31.90
N ILE A 299 -30.56 2.27 -31.55
CA ILE A 299 -30.19 1.93 -30.17
C ILE A 299 -28.71 2.23 -30.00
N SER A 300 -28.39 3.22 -29.17
CA SER A 300 -27.00 3.53 -28.77
C SER A 300 -26.79 3.10 -27.32
N ARG A 301 -25.90 2.13 -27.10
CA ARG A 301 -25.50 1.62 -25.77
C ARG A 301 -24.20 2.29 -25.31
#